data_AF-A0A9Q3H2A4-F1
#
_entry.id   AF-A0A9Q3H2A4-F1
#
_cell.length_a   1.000
_cell.length_b   1.000
_cell.length_c   1.000
_cell.angle_alpha   90.00
_cell.angle_beta   90.00
_cell.angle_gamma   90.00
#
_symmetry.space_group_name_H-M   'P 1'
#
loop_
_entity.id
_entity.type
_entity.pdbx_description
1 polymer ?
#
loop_
_entity_poly.entity_id
_entity_poly.type
_entity_poly.pdbx_seq_one_letter_code
_entity_poly.pdbx_strand_id
1 'polypeptide(L)'
;MLSFFLRFSLLVGAAFAAQQPVLDPPLGSPPAIGYLNNTAPKQSWTKTVKIIYKTYEIQQAQCARNIRVGKQKFSWFKIDEKRMNVKNSTYGFCFATDREPTPNDMEPSNLTASYFWFNFTGMSNGVGVGPVRDPNTGVPGYNSKDGKFHPFPPGYQDPDQPSAPQPVDPKPVTNPPNPKTKRTTIPKARARV
;
A
#
# COMPACT_ATOMS: atom_id res chain seq x y z
N MET A 1 18.25 56.34 -26.36
CA MET A 1 18.40 54.91 -26.65
C MET A 1 19.18 54.26 -25.52
N LEU A 2 18.52 53.54 -24.61
CA LEU A 2 19.14 52.44 -23.86
C LEU A 2 18.04 51.59 -23.20
N SER A 3 17.73 50.47 -23.85
CA SER A 3 16.77 49.47 -23.36
C SER A 3 17.45 48.58 -22.33
N PHE A 4 16.99 48.62 -21.08
CA PHE A 4 17.33 47.61 -20.07
C PHE A 4 16.25 46.52 -20.06
N PHE A 5 16.53 45.39 -20.70
CA PHE A 5 15.75 44.16 -20.54
C PHE A 5 16.16 43.48 -19.24
N LEU A 6 15.35 43.61 -18.18
CA LEU A 6 15.45 42.76 -17.00
C LEU A 6 14.85 41.39 -17.35
N ARG A 7 15.71 40.37 -17.46
CA ARG A 7 15.31 38.97 -17.57
C ARG A 7 14.82 38.50 -16.19
N PHE A 8 13.52 38.24 -16.07
CA PHE A 8 12.95 37.46 -14.97
C PHE A 8 13.31 35.98 -15.19
N SER A 9 14.33 35.48 -14.48
CA SER A 9 14.53 34.03 -14.35
C SER A 9 13.56 33.49 -13.31
N LEU A 10 12.51 32.81 -13.77
CA LEU A 10 11.70 31.94 -12.92
C LEU A 10 12.56 30.73 -12.50
N LEU A 11 13.10 30.77 -11.28
CA LEU A 11 13.51 29.56 -10.56
C LEU A 11 12.24 28.92 -9.99
N VAL A 12 11.67 27.96 -10.72
CA VAL A 12 10.68 27.03 -10.16
C VAL A 12 11.45 26.05 -9.28
N GLY A 13 11.65 26.43 -8.02
CA GLY A 13 12.09 25.48 -7.00
C GLY A 13 10.98 24.45 -6.80
N ALA A 14 11.27 23.19 -7.13
CA ALA A 14 10.42 22.08 -6.71
C ALA A 14 10.42 22.06 -5.18
N ALA A 15 9.31 22.49 -4.58
CA ALA A 15 9.07 22.32 -3.17
C ALA A 15 8.97 20.82 -2.89
N PHE A 16 10.07 20.23 -2.41
CA PHE A 16 10.03 18.93 -1.76
C PHE A 16 9.20 19.12 -0.51
N ALA A 17 7.98 18.59 -0.52
CA ALA A 17 7.15 18.50 0.67
C ALA A 17 7.99 17.82 1.76
N ALA A 18 8.19 18.54 2.87
CA ALA A 18 8.83 17.97 4.05
C ALA A 18 7.98 16.75 4.45
N GLN A 19 8.56 15.55 4.29
CA GLN A 19 7.93 14.33 4.78
C GLN A 19 7.55 14.57 6.25
N GLN A 20 6.27 14.41 6.57
CA GLN A 20 5.86 14.47 7.96
C GLN A 20 6.72 13.49 8.75
N PRO A 21 7.20 13.84 9.96
CA PRO A 21 7.93 12.91 10.80
C PRO A 21 6.98 11.76 11.11
N VAL A 22 7.07 10.69 10.32
CA VAL A 22 6.42 9.43 10.62
C VAL A 22 7.21 8.93 11.81
N LEU A 23 6.59 9.00 12.99
CA LEU A 23 7.14 8.36 14.17
C LEU A 23 7.12 6.87 13.86
N ASP A 24 8.28 6.34 13.50
CA ASP A 24 8.48 4.92 13.67
C ASP A 24 8.41 4.65 15.21
N PRO A 25 8.12 3.45 15.67
CA PRO A 25 8.09 2.98 17.04
C PRO A 25 9.36 2.23 17.40
N PRO A 26 9.42 1.62 18.60
CA PRO A 26 10.65 0.98 19.03
C PRO A 26 10.91 -0.20 18.12
N LEU A 27 12.19 -0.50 17.90
CA LEU A 27 12.64 -1.87 17.74
C LEU A 27 11.85 -2.75 18.72
N GLY A 28 10.89 -3.55 18.23
CA GLY A 28 10.07 -4.42 19.07
C GLY A 28 8.58 -4.53 18.73
N SER A 29 8.02 -3.73 17.82
CA SER A 29 6.68 -4.04 17.28
C SER A 29 6.80 -5.00 16.10
N PRO A 30 6.15 -6.19 16.13
CA PRO A 30 6.19 -7.10 14.99
C PRO A 30 5.51 -6.46 13.79
N PRO A 31 6.02 -6.67 12.57
CA PRO A 31 5.38 -6.21 11.35
C PRO A 31 4.07 -6.98 11.09
N ALA A 32 3.37 -6.65 10.01
CA ALA A 32 2.24 -7.46 9.57
C ALA A 32 2.66 -8.92 9.35
N ILE A 33 1.84 -9.85 9.83
CA ILE A 33 2.07 -11.29 9.69
C ILE A 33 1.49 -11.84 8.38
N GLY A 34 0.65 -11.04 7.72
CA GLY A 34 0.16 -11.36 6.39
C GLY A 34 -0.31 -10.15 5.61
N TYR A 35 -0.49 -10.36 4.32
CA TYR A 35 -0.84 -9.31 3.37
C TYR A 35 -1.73 -9.81 2.23
N LEU A 36 -2.40 -8.85 1.59
CA LEU A 36 -3.08 -9.02 0.31
C LEU A 36 -2.66 -7.89 -0.62
N ASN A 37 -1.99 -8.24 -1.71
CA ASN A 37 -1.74 -7.31 -2.80
C ASN A 37 -3.00 -7.16 -3.66
N ASN A 38 -3.10 -6.03 -4.34
CA ASN A 38 -4.19 -5.70 -5.24
C ASN A 38 -5.59 -5.85 -4.61
N THR A 39 -5.72 -5.53 -3.32
CA THR A 39 -6.94 -5.74 -2.54
C THR A 39 -7.14 -4.56 -1.59
N ALA A 40 -8.36 -4.03 -1.56
CA ALA A 40 -8.77 -2.94 -0.70
C ALA A 40 -9.95 -3.35 0.19
N PRO A 41 -10.13 -2.72 1.35
CA PRO A 41 -11.41 -2.78 2.04
C PRO A 41 -12.49 -2.06 1.24
N LYS A 42 -13.69 -2.64 1.19
CA LYS A 42 -14.87 -2.07 0.54
C LYS A 42 -15.21 -0.70 1.10
N GLN A 43 -15.71 0.17 0.23
CA GLN A 43 -16.17 1.48 0.67
C GLN A 43 -17.25 1.40 1.76
N SER A 44 -18.16 0.44 1.67
CA SER A 44 -19.19 0.20 2.70
C SER A 44 -18.59 -0.07 4.08
N TRP A 45 -17.52 -0.87 4.14
CA TRP A 45 -16.81 -1.15 5.40
C TRP A 45 -16.03 0.07 5.90
N THR A 46 -15.27 0.74 5.03
CA THR A 46 -14.45 1.90 5.41
C THR A 46 -15.25 3.09 5.96
N LYS A 47 -16.54 3.22 5.59
CA LYS A 47 -17.45 4.24 6.15
C LYS A 47 -17.85 3.97 7.60
N THR A 48 -17.78 2.71 8.02
CA THR A 48 -18.22 2.26 9.36
C THR A 48 -17.08 2.06 10.35
N VAL A 49 -15.87 1.82 9.84
CA VAL A 49 -14.70 1.54 10.68
C VAL A 49 -14.11 2.83 11.23
N LYS A 50 -13.67 2.80 12.50
CA LYS A 50 -12.89 3.88 13.08
C LYS A 50 -11.46 3.81 12.59
N ILE A 51 -11.06 4.78 11.77
CA ILE A 51 -9.65 4.93 11.39
C ILE A 51 -8.91 5.54 12.56
N ILE A 52 -7.97 4.80 13.15
CA ILE A 52 -7.19 5.23 14.31
C ILE A 52 -5.93 6.01 13.90
N TYR A 53 -5.47 5.82 12.67
CA TYR A 53 -4.30 6.51 12.15
C TYR A 53 -4.39 6.69 10.63
N LYS A 54 -3.91 7.86 10.16
CA LYS A 54 -3.81 8.23 8.75
C LYS A 54 -2.45 8.87 8.54
N THR A 55 -1.70 8.38 7.56
CA THR A 55 -0.42 8.98 7.18
C THR A 55 -0.35 9.12 5.68
N TYR A 56 0.19 10.25 5.27
CA TYR A 56 0.31 10.65 3.88
C TYR A 56 1.79 10.63 3.50
N GLU A 57 2.07 10.34 2.23
CA GLU A 57 3.44 10.40 1.67
C GLU A 57 4.45 9.46 2.33
N ILE A 58 3.97 8.31 2.82
CA ILE A 58 4.82 7.28 3.41
C ILE A 58 5.09 6.15 2.44
N GLN A 59 6.14 5.39 2.70
CA GLN A 59 6.44 4.19 1.94
C GLN A 59 5.47 3.07 2.31
N GLN A 60 5.14 2.24 1.33
CA GLN A 60 4.37 1.02 1.53
C GLN A 60 5.03 0.11 2.59
N ALA A 61 6.37 0.04 2.57
CA ALA A 61 7.19 -0.62 3.58
C ALA A 61 6.92 -0.14 5.01
N GLN A 62 6.70 1.17 5.19
CA GLN A 62 6.35 1.77 6.49
C GLN A 62 4.90 1.41 6.88
N CYS A 63 3.97 1.38 5.93
CA CYS A 63 2.57 0.98 6.19
C CYS A 63 2.39 -0.51 6.49
N ALA A 64 3.23 -1.38 5.94
CA ALA A 64 3.17 -2.82 6.19
C ALA A 64 3.83 -3.19 7.52
N ARG A 65 4.85 -2.43 7.90
CA ARG A 65 5.49 -2.56 9.21
C ARG A 65 4.71 -1.78 10.28
N ASN A 66 3.67 -1.03 9.88
CA ASN A 66 2.97 0.05 10.59
C ASN A 66 3.12 -0.12 12.08
N ILE A 67 4.17 0.53 12.48
CA ILE A 67 4.81 0.15 13.67
C ILE A 67 3.91 0.93 14.69
N ARG A 68 3.44 0.21 15.71
CA ARG A 68 2.28 0.42 16.60
C ARG A 68 1.93 1.82 17.15
N VAL A 69 0.67 2.19 16.92
CA VAL A 69 -0.24 2.93 17.84
C VAL A 69 -0.98 2.00 18.84
N GLY A 70 -0.41 0.82 19.12
CA GLY A 70 -0.81 -0.12 20.18
C GLY A 70 -2.07 -0.96 19.95
N LYS A 71 -3.04 -0.47 19.16
CA LYS A 71 -4.35 -1.14 18.95
C LYS A 71 -4.62 -1.60 17.52
N GLN A 72 -3.70 -1.37 16.59
CA GLN A 72 -3.91 -1.69 15.19
C GLN A 72 -4.02 -3.21 14.96
N LYS A 73 -5.01 -3.59 14.15
CA LYS A 73 -5.19 -4.98 13.67
C LYS A 73 -5.11 -5.09 12.16
N PHE A 74 -5.43 -4.01 11.46
CA PHE A 74 -5.49 -3.95 10.01
C PHE A 74 -4.98 -2.60 9.50
N SER A 75 -4.25 -2.61 8.40
CA SER A 75 -4.00 -1.40 7.60
C SER A 75 -4.18 -1.67 6.12
N TRP A 76 -4.49 -0.61 5.37
CA TRP A 76 -4.40 -0.63 3.91
C TRP A 76 -3.63 0.57 3.43
N PHE A 77 -2.86 0.35 2.37
CA PHE A 77 -2.01 1.32 1.71
C PHE A 77 -2.54 1.61 0.32
N LYS A 78 -2.93 2.86 0.06
CA LYS A 78 -3.29 3.33 -1.28
C LYS A 78 -2.05 3.89 -1.95
N ILE A 79 -1.68 3.32 -3.08
CA ILE A 79 -0.52 3.71 -3.87
C ILE A 79 -0.76 5.08 -4.51
N ASP A 80 0.20 5.97 -4.40
CA ASP A 80 0.30 7.14 -5.27
C ASP A 80 1.05 6.72 -6.54
N GLU A 81 0.30 6.58 -7.64
CA GLU A 81 0.83 6.16 -8.95
C GLU A 81 2.02 7.01 -9.40
N LYS A 82 2.07 8.29 -9.04
CA LYS A 82 3.15 9.20 -9.42
C LYS A 82 4.45 8.94 -8.66
N ARG A 83 4.37 8.18 -7.57
CA ARG A 83 5.48 7.89 -6.67
C ARG A 83 5.70 6.40 -6.48
N MET A 84 5.35 5.62 -7.50
CA MET A 84 5.76 4.23 -7.62
C MET A 84 7.25 4.14 -7.94
N ASN A 85 7.96 3.24 -7.25
CA ASN A 85 9.38 2.95 -7.48
C ASN A 85 10.35 4.15 -7.35
N VAL A 86 9.98 5.19 -6.59
CA VAL A 86 10.89 6.29 -6.26
C VAL A 86 11.97 5.75 -5.32
N LYS A 87 13.21 5.70 -5.80
CA LYS A 87 14.36 5.16 -5.04
C LYS A 87 14.11 3.73 -4.54
N ASN A 88 13.48 2.90 -5.37
CA ASN A 88 13.10 1.51 -5.05
C ASN A 88 12.03 1.38 -3.95
N SER A 89 11.25 2.44 -3.72
CA SER A 89 10.10 2.45 -2.82
C SER A 89 8.84 2.95 -3.49
N THR A 90 7.70 2.42 -3.05
CA THR A 90 6.37 2.88 -3.42
C THR A 90 5.83 3.79 -2.34
N TYR A 91 5.40 5.00 -2.69
CA TYR A 91 4.79 5.96 -1.76
C TYR A 91 3.28 6.05 -1.93
N GLY A 92 2.62 6.56 -0.91
CA GLY A 92 1.16 6.64 -0.89
C GLY A 92 0.60 6.97 0.48
N PHE A 93 -0.61 6.47 0.73
CA PHE A 93 -1.43 6.80 1.88
C PHE A 93 -1.73 5.56 2.70
N CYS A 94 -1.40 5.60 3.98
CA CYS A 94 -1.65 4.51 4.90
C CYS A 94 -2.82 4.83 5.82
N PHE A 95 -3.70 3.86 5.99
CA PHE A 95 -4.82 3.94 6.91
C PHE A 95 -4.78 2.72 7.83
N ALA A 96 -4.96 2.94 9.13
CA ALA A 96 -4.96 1.86 10.10
C ALA A 96 -6.21 1.88 10.99
N THR A 97 -6.59 0.70 11.45
CA THR A 97 -7.77 0.48 12.28
C THR A 97 -7.51 -0.57 13.34
N ASP A 98 -8.24 -0.50 14.44
CA ASP A 98 -8.28 -1.49 15.53
C ASP A 98 -9.30 -2.61 15.29
N ARG A 99 -10.00 -2.57 14.16
CA ARG A 99 -10.97 -3.57 13.71
C ARG A 99 -10.50 -4.27 12.44
N GLU A 100 -10.76 -5.56 12.42
CA GLU A 100 -10.44 -6.46 11.32
C GLU A 100 -11.58 -6.45 10.28
N PRO A 101 -11.27 -6.41 8.97
CA PRO A 101 -12.25 -6.74 7.95
C PRO A 101 -12.51 -8.26 7.95
N THR A 102 -13.65 -8.67 7.42
CA THR A 102 -13.89 -10.05 7.00
C THR A 102 -13.56 -10.21 5.51
N PRO A 103 -13.44 -11.43 4.95
CA PRO A 103 -13.31 -11.63 3.51
C PRO A 103 -14.39 -10.92 2.68
N ASN A 104 -15.61 -10.81 3.21
CA ASN A 104 -16.72 -10.12 2.54
C ASN A 104 -16.59 -8.59 2.55
N ASP A 105 -15.71 -8.05 3.41
CA ASP A 105 -15.41 -6.62 3.49
C ASP A 105 -14.27 -6.20 2.56
N MET A 106 -13.68 -7.13 1.81
CA MET A 106 -12.56 -6.86 0.90
C MET A 106 -13.01 -6.94 -0.56
N GLU A 107 -12.35 -6.17 -1.43
CA GLU A 107 -12.57 -6.14 -2.87
C GLU A 107 -11.27 -5.97 -3.67
N PRO A 108 -11.20 -6.45 -4.92
CA PRO A 108 -10.05 -6.24 -5.78
C PRO A 108 -9.76 -4.75 -6.01
N SER A 109 -8.49 -4.35 -5.95
CA SER A 109 -8.04 -2.98 -6.20
C SER A 109 -6.59 -2.96 -6.67
N ASN A 110 -6.31 -2.52 -7.90
CA ASN A 110 -4.97 -2.47 -8.49
C ASN A 110 -3.98 -1.49 -7.83
N LEU A 111 -4.46 -0.58 -6.98
CA LEU A 111 -3.66 0.47 -6.34
C LEU A 111 -3.71 0.40 -4.82
N THR A 112 -4.04 -0.77 -4.27
CA THR A 112 -4.12 -0.97 -2.83
C THR A 112 -3.43 -2.26 -2.40
N ALA A 113 -2.68 -2.18 -1.30
CA ALA A 113 -2.21 -3.34 -0.56
C ALA A 113 -2.80 -3.31 0.85
N SER A 114 -3.12 -4.47 1.38
CA SER A 114 -3.74 -4.65 2.70
C SER A 114 -2.85 -5.51 3.59
N TYR A 115 -2.76 -5.17 4.87
CA TYR A 115 -1.84 -5.78 5.84
C TYR A 115 -2.55 -6.16 7.13
N PHE A 116 -2.18 -7.33 7.67
CA PHE A 116 -2.90 -7.99 8.76
C PHE A 116 -1.93 -8.36 9.89
N TRP A 117 -2.32 -8.05 11.13
CA TRP A 117 -1.61 -8.47 12.35
C TRP A 117 -2.28 -9.69 13.03
N PHE A 118 -3.14 -10.37 12.29
CA PHE A 118 -3.91 -11.54 12.70
C PHE A 118 -4.06 -12.48 11.50
N ASN A 119 -4.52 -13.70 11.75
CA ASN A 119 -4.77 -14.66 10.68
C ASN A 119 -6.04 -14.28 9.89
N PHE A 120 -5.85 -13.90 8.63
CA PHE A 120 -6.93 -13.58 7.70
C PHE A 120 -6.98 -14.63 6.57
N THR A 121 -8.17 -15.13 6.27
CA THR A 121 -8.35 -16.15 5.21
C THR A 121 -7.91 -15.64 3.85
N GLY A 122 -7.00 -16.36 3.20
CA GLY A 122 -6.50 -16.04 1.86
C GLY A 122 -5.35 -15.03 1.83
N MET A 123 -4.88 -14.55 2.99
CA MET A 123 -3.68 -13.72 3.04
C MET A 123 -2.42 -14.53 2.68
N SER A 124 -1.44 -13.85 2.08
CA SER A 124 -0.08 -14.38 1.99
C SER A 124 0.66 -14.16 3.31
N ASN A 125 1.59 -15.05 3.66
CA ASN A 125 2.37 -14.96 4.90
C ASN A 125 3.48 -13.90 4.80
N GLY A 126 3.78 -13.25 5.92
CA GLY A 126 4.82 -12.24 6.06
C GLY A 126 4.36 -10.83 5.71
N VAL A 127 5.33 -9.91 5.58
CA VAL A 127 5.06 -8.47 5.44
C VAL A 127 4.67 -8.10 4.00
N GLY A 128 5.09 -8.89 3.02
CA GLY A 128 4.75 -8.69 1.61
C GLY A 128 5.43 -7.52 0.91
N VAL A 129 6.36 -6.83 1.59
CA VAL A 129 7.11 -5.70 1.04
C VAL A 129 8.56 -5.69 1.51
N GLY A 130 9.44 -5.14 0.67
CA GLY A 130 10.85 -4.92 1.00
C GLY A 130 11.07 -3.93 2.14
N PRO A 131 12.33 -3.68 2.54
CA PRO A 131 12.67 -2.81 3.66
C PRO A 131 12.27 -1.35 3.41
N VAL A 132 12.25 -0.56 4.48
CA VAL A 132 12.18 0.90 4.34
C VAL A 132 13.45 1.37 3.62
N ARG A 133 13.32 2.34 2.72
CA ARG A 133 14.43 2.89 1.94
C ARG A 133 14.70 4.32 2.36
N ASP A 134 15.95 4.74 2.36
CA ASP A 134 16.28 6.15 2.50
C ASP A 134 15.65 6.94 1.32
N PRO A 135 14.90 8.03 1.58
CA PRO A 135 14.20 8.77 0.53
C PRO A 135 15.14 9.48 -0.46
N ASN A 136 16.40 9.72 -0.10
CA ASN A 136 17.39 10.40 -0.92
C ASN A 136 18.25 9.40 -1.72
N THR A 137 18.67 8.32 -1.07
CA THR A 137 19.66 7.37 -1.61
C THR A 137 19.06 6.05 -2.06
N GLY A 138 17.91 5.63 -1.54
CA GLY A 138 17.33 4.29 -1.79
C GLY A 138 18.07 3.16 -1.06
N VAL A 139 18.98 3.48 -0.15
CA VAL A 139 19.65 2.49 0.70
C VAL A 139 18.60 1.84 1.61
N PRO A 140 18.58 0.50 1.72
CA PRO A 140 17.65 -0.18 2.61
C PRO A 140 18.03 0.04 4.07
N GLY A 141 17.04 0.14 4.93
CA GLY A 141 17.22 0.37 6.36
C GLY A 141 15.91 0.27 7.11
N TYR A 142 15.92 0.88 8.28
CA TYR A 142 14.76 1.04 9.13
C TYR A 142 14.77 2.45 9.69
N ASN A 143 13.62 2.90 10.16
CA ASN A 143 13.57 4.11 10.94
C ASN A 143 13.38 3.78 12.41
N SER A 144 13.99 4.61 13.25
CA SER A 144 13.85 4.56 14.70
C SER A 144 12.64 5.36 15.19
N LYS A 145 12.30 5.16 16.46
CA LYS A 145 11.21 5.86 17.17
C LYS A 145 11.04 7.34 16.85
N ASP A 146 12.19 7.98 16.74
CA ASP A 146 12.29 9.43 16.66
C ASP A 146 12.23 9.91 15.20
N GLY A 147 11.83 9.02 14.26
CA GLY A 147 11.76 9.27 12.82
C GLY A 147 13.11 9.28 12.12
N LYS A 148 14.21 8.95 12.82
CA LYS A 148 15.55 8.92 12.22
C LYS A 148 15.77 7.62 11.45
N PHE A 149 16.18 7.74 10.18
CA PHE A 149 16.58 6.63 9.33
C PHE A 149 17.95 6.06 9.75
N HIS A 150 18.04 4.73 9.73
CA HIS A 150 19.25 3.94 10.00
C HIS A 150 19.45 2.96 8.85
N PRO A 151 20.53 3.10 8.05
CA PRO A 151 20.84 2.15 7.00
C PRO A 151 21.18 0.80 7.61
N PHE A 152 20.81 -0.28 6.93
CA PHE A 152 21.30 -1.59 7.32
C PHE A 152 22.80 -1.74 7.03
N PRO A 153 23.52 -2.55 7.82
CA PRO A 153 24.89 -2.93 7.48
C PRO A 153 24.97 -3.61 6.10
N PRO A 154 26.08 -3.47 5.37
CA PRO A 154 26.29 -4.23 4.13
C PRO A 154 26.09 -5.73 4.34
N GLY A 155 25.30 -6.36 3.47
CA GLY A 155 24.99 -7.80 3.55
C GLY A 155 23.89 -8.18 4.54
N TYR A 156 23.31 -7.23 5.28
CA TYR A 156 22.15 -7.50 6.12
C TYR A 156 20.96 -7.94 5.27
N GLN A 157 20.37 -9.07 5.64
CA GLN A 157 19.12 -9.55 5.07
C GLN A 157 18.01 -9.24 6.07
N ASP A 158 17.03 -8.45 5.64
CA ASP A 158 15.83 -8.21 6.44
C ASP A 158 15.11 -9.56 6.65
N PRO A 159 14.98 -10.07 7.89
CA PRO A 159 14.34 -11.36 8.14
C PRO A 159 12.86 -11.36 7.72
N ASP A 160 12.27 -10.18 7.60
CA ASP A 160 10.88 -9.97 7.19
C ASP A 160 10.74 -9.74 5.67
N GLN A 161 11.85 -9.78 4.92
CA GLN A 161 11.82 -9.62 3.46
C GLN A 161 11.15 -10.86 2.82
N PRO A 162 10.22 -10.67 1.87
CA PRO A 162 9.75 -11.80 1.07
C PRO A 162 10.93 -12.44 0.34
N SER A 163 10.95 -13.77 0.28
CA SER A 163 11.99 -14.60 -0.35
C SER A 163 12.13 -14.40 -1.87
N ALA A 164 11.23 -13.64 -2.48
CA ALA A 164 11.30 -13.19 -3.87
C ALA A 164 11.00 -11.69 -3.96
N PRO A 165 11.71 -10.92 -4.81
CA PRO A 165 11.28 -9.59 -5.22
C PRO A 165 9.83 -9.70 -5.70
N GLN A 166 8.90 -9.02 -5.04
CA GLN A 166 7.53 -8.97 -5.51
C GLN A 166 7.57 -8.20 -6.85
N PRO A 167 7.11 -8.80 -7.97
CA PRO A 167 6.98 -8.05 -9.21
C PRO A 167 6.10 -6.85 -8.94
N VAL A 168 6.63 -5.65 -9.19
CA VAL A 168 5.84 -4.43 -9.32
C VAL A 168 5.22 -4.43 -10.72
N ASP A 169 4.63 -5.56 -11.12
CA ASP A 169 4.00 -5.68 -12.42
C ASP A 169 2.54 -5.27 -12.24
N PRO A 170 2.09 -4.13 -12.81
CA PRO A 170 0.69 -3.94 -13.11
C PRO A 170 0.34 -4.92 -14.23
N LYS A 171 0.17 -6.21 -13.90
CA LYS A 171 -0.47 -7.12 -14.85
C LYS A 171 -1.93 -6.67 -14.91
N PRO A 172 -2.47 -6.28 -16.09
CA PRO A 172 -3.89 -6.13 -16.26
C PRO A 172 -4.51 -7.48 -15.91
N VAL A 173 -5.36 -7.53 -14.89
CA VAL A 173 -6.26 -8.67 -14.75
C VAL A 173 -7.12 -8.65 -16.01
N THR A 174 -6.87 -9.61 -16.89
CA THR A 174 -7.76 -9.95 -17.99
C THR A 174 -9.18 -9.99 -17.46
N ASN A 175 -10.07 -9.25 -18.14
CA ASN A 175 -11.45 -8.96 -17.78
C ASN A 175 -12.17 -10.05 -16.95
N PRO A 176 -13.03 -9.68 -15.98
CA PRO A 176 -13.91 -10.62 -15.32
C PRO A 176 -14.77 -11.38 -16.37
N PRO A 177 -15.21 -12.63 -16.08
CA PRO A 177 -16.03 -13.39 -17.01
C PRO A 177 -17.28 -12.58 -17.36
N ASN A 178 -17.49 -12.35 -18.65
CA ASN A 178 -18.67 -11.69 -19.20
C ASN A 178 -19.96 -12.36 -18.68
N PRO A 179 -20.82 -11.69 -17.90
CA PRO A 179 -22.08 -12.24 -17.47
C PRO A 179 -23.13 -12.05 -18.56
N LYS A 180 -22.97 -12.71 -19.71
CA LYS A 180 -24.01 -12.80 -20.75
C LYS A 180 -24.03 -14.14 -21.47
N THR A 181 -24.63 -15.12 -20.80
CA THR A 181 -25.48 -16.09 -21.51
C THR A 181 -26.65 -16.48 -20.61
N LYS A 182 -27.69 -15.63 -20.60
CA LYS A 182 -29.05 -16.06 -20.28
C LYS A 182 -29.43 -17.10 -21.33
N ARG A 183 -29.31 -18.39 -21.01
CA ARG A 183 -29.93 -19.45 -21.81
C ARG A 183 -31.41 -19.46 -21.45
N THR A 184 -32.18 -18.69 -22.22
CA THR A 184 -33.64 -18.71 -22.20
C THR A 184 -34.12 -20.14 -22.46
N THR A 185 -34.75 -20.75 -21.46
CA THR A 185 -35.56 -21.96 -21.60
C THR A 185 -36.72 -21.68 -22.54
N ILE A 186 -36.76 -22.38 -23.68
CA ILE A 186 -37.94 -22.46 -24.55
C ILE A 186 -38.81 -23.60 -24.01
N PRO A 187 -40.07 -23.37 -23.61
CA PRO A 187 -40.99 -24.45 -23.29
C PRO A 187 -41.42 -25.15 -24.59
N LYS A 188 -41.23 -26.47 -24.64
CA LYS A 188 -41.67 -27.32 -25.75
C LYS A 188 -43.19 -27.42 -25.70
N ALA A 189 -43.85 -26.71 -26.61
CA ALA A 189 -45.29 -26.81 -26.81
C ALA A 189 -45.68 -28.21 -27.31
N ARG A 190 -46.79 -28.67 -26.74
CA ARG A 190 -47.49 -29.94 -26.97
C ARG A 190 -48.16 -29.89 -28.36
N ALA A 191 -47.93 -30.89 -29.21
CA ALA A 191 -48.81 -31.18 -30.33
C ALA A 191 -49.58 -32.47 -30.02
N ARG A 192 -50.90 -32.35 -29.86
CA ARG A 192 -51.87 -33.43 -30.08
C ARG A 192 -52.33 -33.27 -31.53
N VAL A 193 -52.20 -34.30 -32.34
CA VAL A 193 -53.25 -34.96 -33.14
C VAL A 193 -52.79 -36.40 -33.32
#